data_AF-A0A413CXB8-F1
#
_entry.id   AF-A0A413CXB8-F1
#
_cell.length_a   1.000
_cell.length_b   1.000
_cell.length_c   1.000
_cell.angle_alpha   90.00
_cell.angle_beta   90.00
_cell.angle_gamma   90.00
#
_symmetry.space_group_name_H-M   'P 1'
#
loop_
_entity.id
_entity.type
_entity.pdbx_description
1 polymer ?
#
loop_
_entity_poly.entity_id
_entity_poly.type
_entity_poly.pdbx_seq_one_letter_code
_entity_poly.pdbx_strand_id
1 'polypeptide(L)'
;MTANDYINSQVDPCIRRYQDLFRKYHKIHMGLMIACFSLFMGVIILNVVYIIVPLIWLVLASIVCTLSGLFLFFFDSLNGYLEKSLSYKHKAESLGYEKSLYKAKENGFKGFAYRCERYM
;
A
#
# COMPACT_ATOMS: atom_id res chain seq x y z
N MET A 1 6.63 34.65 12.64
CA MET A 1 7.01 33.44 11.89
C MET A 1 6.11 33.38 10.68
N THR A 2 6.67 33.48 9.48
CA THR A 2 5.87 33.58 8.24
C THR A 2 5.21 32.23 7.96
N ALA A 3 4.02 32.20 7.37
CA ALA A 3 3.34 30.94 7.04
C ALA A 3 4.24 30.02 6.20
N ASN A 4 5.06 30.60 5.31
CA ASN A 4 6.04 29.88 4.51
C ASN A 4 7.20 29.28 5.33
N ASP A 5 7.63 29.93 6.41
CA ASP A 5 8.68 29.39 7.30
C ASP A 5 8.18 28.14 8.03
N TYR A 6 6.94 28.18 8.53
CA TYR A 6 6.31 27.03 9.19
C TYR A 6 6.12 25.85 8.23
N ILE A 7 5.64 26.11 7.01
CA ILE A 7 5.45 25.08 5.98
C ILE A 7 6.77 24.41 5.62
N ASN A 8 7.83 25.19 5.39
CA ASN A 8 9.13 24.66 4.98
C ASN A 8 9.85 23.92 6.10
N SER A 9 9.73 24.37 7.36
CA SER A 9 10.43 23.75 8.49
C SER A 9 9.72 22.52 9.06
N GLN A 10 8.38 22.45 9.02
CA GLN A 10 7.63 21.39 9.70
C GLN A 10 6.80 20.54 8.75
N VAL A 11 6.09 21.15 7.80
CA VAL A 11 5.10 20.45 6.98
C VAL A 11 5.76 19.68 5.82
N ASP A 12 6.63 20.33 5.04
CA ASP A 12 7.33 19.70 3.92
C ASP A 12 8.21 18.49 4.29
N PRO A 13 9.04 18.52 5.35
CA PRO A 13 9.82 17.35 5.75
C PRO A 13 8.94 16.19 6.20
N CYS A 14 7.81 16.46 6.87
CA CYS A 14 6.84 15.44 7.25
C CYS A 14 6.16 14.80 6.03
N ILE A 15 5.68 15.60 5.07
CA ILE A 15 5.09 15.08 3.82
C ILE A 15 6.08 14.18 3.09
N ARG A 16 7.33 14.63 2.95
CA ARG A 16 8.39 13.88 2.25
C ARG A 16 8.66 12.54 2.95
N ARG A 17 8.78 12.56 4.28
CA ARG A 17 8.95 11.36 5.10
C ARG A 17 7.80 10.38 4.92
N TYR A 18 6.56 10.84 4.94
CA TYR A 18 5.39 9.96 4.74
C TYR A 18 5.32 9.38 3.32
N GLN A 19 5.69 10.16 2.30
CA GLN A 19 5.78 9.66 0.92
C GLN A 19 6.87 8.59 0.76
N ASP A 20 8.02 8.76 1.39
CA ASP A 20 9.10 7.77 1.37
C ASP A 20 8.69 6.48 2.08
N LEU A 21 8.03 6.59 3.24
CA LEU A 21 7.46 5.43 3.94
C LEU A 21 6.42 4.72 3.07
N PHE A 22 5.47 5.46 2.48
CA PHE A 22 4.47 4.91 1.57
C PHE A 22 5.14 4.14 0.42
N ARG A 23 6.12 4.75 -0.26
CA ARG A 23 6.82 4.13 -1.39
C ARG A 23 7.56 2.86 -0.98
N LYS A 24 8.19 2.85 0.20
CA LYS A 24 8.88 1.67 0.74
C LYS A 24 7.91 0.52 1.02
N TYR A 25 6.82 0.78 1.74
CA TYR A 25 5.83 -0.25 2.07
C TYR A 25 5.07 -0.73 0.83
N HIS A 26 4.73 0.16 -0.10
CA HIS A 26 4.06 -0.22 -1.34
C HIS A 26 4.94 -1.11 -2.23
N LYS A 27 6.25 -0.83 -2.32
CA LYS A 27 7.19 -1.68 -3.08
C LYS A 27 7.32 -3.08 -2.47
N ILE A 28 7.36 -3.18 -1.13
CA ILE A 28 7.38 -4.47 -0.42
C ILE A 28 6.08 -5.23 -0.67
N HIS A 29 4.93 -4.55 -0.54
CA HIS A 29 3.62 -5.14 -0.81
C HIS A 29 3.53 -5.69 -2.24
N MET A 30 3.94 -4.91 -3.24
CA MET A 30 3.97 -5.36 -4.64
C MET A 30 4.90 -6.55 -4.86
N GLY A 31 6.11 -6.53 -4.29
CA GLY A 31 7.06 -7.63 -4.42
C GLY A 31 6.54 -8.93 -3.82
N LEU A 32 5.92 -8.85 -2.63
CA LEU A 32 5.36 -10.01 -1.96
C LEU A 32 4.08 -10.53 -2.65
N MET A 33 3.24 -9.65 -3.22
CA MET A 33 2.12 -10.03 -4.09
C MET A 33 2.58 -10.84 -5.31
N ILE A 34 3.62 -10.37 -6.02
CA ILE A 34 4.15 -11.08 -7.21
C ILE A 34 4.70 -12.46 -6.83
N ALA A 35 5.46 -12.55 -5.73
CA ALA A 35 5.96 -13.82 -5.23
C ALA A 35 4.81 -14.80 -4.91
N CYS A 36 3.76 -14.31 -4.24
CA CYS A 36 2.54 -15.07 -3.96
C CYS A 36 1.87 -15.61 -5.23
N PHE A 37 1.65 -14.74 -6.23
CA PHE A 37 1.03 -15.14 -7.49
C PHE A 37 1.85 -16.19 -8.24
N SER A 38 3.18 -16.06 -8.25
CA SER A 38 4.06 -17.04 -8.91
C SER A 38 4.00 -18.43 -8.26
N LEU A 39 3.99 -18.49 -6.92
CA LEU A 39 3.83 -19.73 -6.16
C LEU A 39 2.47 -20.37 -6.41
N PHE A 40 1.40 -19.58 -6.39
CA PHE A 40 0.05 -20.08 -6.62
C PHE A 40 -0.12 -20.69 -8.02
N MET A 41 0.39 -19.99 -9.05
CA MET A 41 0.39 -20.52 -10.43
C MET A 41 1.23 -21.79 -10.56
N GLY A 42 2.39 -21.86 -9.90
CA GLY A 42 3.21 -23.06 -9.86
C GLY A 42 2.48 -24.27 -9.26
N VAL A 43 1.79 -24.06 -8.13
CA VAL A 43 0.97 -25.11 -7.49
C VAL A 43 -0.16 -25.58 -8.40
N ILE A 44 -0.85 -24.66 -9.10
CA ILE A 44 -1.92 -25.01 -10.05
C ILE A 44 -1.37 -25.88 -11.19
N ILE A 45 -0.26 -25.48 -11.81
CA ILE A 45 0.36 -26.22 -12.91
C ILE A 45 0.76 -27.63 -12.44
N LEU A 46 1.37 -27.73 -11.25
CA LEU A 46 1.72 -29.02 -10.67
C LEU A 46 0.47 -29.89 -10.49
N ASN A 47 -0.60 -29.32 -9.94
CA ASN A 47 -1.86 -30.02 -9.72
C ASN A 47 -2.45 -30.57 -11.02
N VAL A 48 -2.46 -29.76 -12.10
CA VAL A 48 -2.93 -30.17 -13.43
C VAL A 48 -2.13 -31.35 -13.99
N VAL A 49 -0.80 -31.37 -13.81
CA VAL A 49 0.06 -32.49 -14.26
C VAL A 49 -0.22 -33.76 -13.44
N TYR A 50 -0.42 -33.62 -12.12
CA TYR A 50 -0.58 -34.75 -11.21
C TYR A 50 -2.01 -35.33 -11.16
N ILE A 51 -3.02 -34.65 -11.72
CA ILE A 51 -4.40 -35.18 -11.90
C ILE A 51 -4.43 -36.51 -12.67
N ILE A 52 -3.41 -36.80 -13.48
CA ILE A 52 -3.30 -38.04 -14.28
C ILE A 52 -3.07 -39.28 -13.40
N VAL A 53 -2.57 -39.13 -12.17
CA VAL A 53 -2.23 -40.24 -11.28
C VAL A 53 -3.12 -40.24 -10.02
N PRO A 54 -4.15 -41.10 -9.94
CA PRO A 54 -5.19 -41.01 -8.89
C PRO A 54 -4.71 -41.35 -7.47
N LEU A 55 -3.58 -42.03 -7.29
CA LEU A 55 -3.06 -42.45 -5.97
C LEU A 55 -2.42 -41.31 -5.15
N ILE A 56 -2.05 -40.18 -5.77
CA ILE A 56 -1.30 -39.10 -5.10
C ILE A 56 -2.23 -38.02 -4.51
N TRP A 57 -3.53 -38.09 -4.80
CA TRP A 57 -4.48 -36.99 -4.60
C TRP A 57 -4.63 -36.53 -3.14
N LEU A 58 -4.65 -37.44 -2.17
CA LEU A 58 -4.81 -37.07 -0.74
C LEU A 58 -3.56 -36.36 -0.18
N VAL A 59 -2.37 -36.80 -0.58
CA VAL A 59 -1.11 -36.15 -0.18
C VAL A 59 -0.96 -34.81 -0.87
N LEU A 60 -1.32 -34.72 -2.15
CA LEU A 60 -1.30 -33.47 -2.89
C LEU A 60 -2.30 -32.46 -2.31
N ALA A 61 -3.51 -32.90 -1.95
CA ALA A 61 -4.53 -32.06 -1.35
C ALA A 61 -4.09 -31.50 0.01
N SER A 62 -3.40 -32.29 0.85
CA SER A 62 -2.90 -31.80 2.14
C SER A 62 -1.78 -30.76 1.98
N ILE A 63 -0.90 -30.95 1.00
CA ILE A 63 0.17 -30.00 0.64
C ILE A 63 -0.45 -28.70 0.11
N VAL A 64 -1.47 -28.80 -0.76
CA VAL A 64 -2.16 -27.63 -1.31
C VAL A 64 -2.92 -26.88 -0.22
N CYS A 65 -3.60 -27.58 0.69
CA CYS A 65 -4.27 -26.95 1.84
C CYS A 65 -3.29 -26.24 2.78
N THR A 66 -2.15 -26.88 3.12
CA THR A 66 -1.15 -26.26 4.00
C THR A 66 -0.47 -25.06 3.35
N LEU A 67 -0.12 -25.15 2.04
CA LEU A 67 0.41 -24.02 1.28
C LEU A 67 -0.59 -22.87 1.17
N SER A 68 -1.87 -23.18 0.94
CA SER A 68 -2.95 -22.17 0.87
C SER A 68 -3.19 -21.51 2.24
N GLY A 69 -3.09 -22.26 3.34
CA GLY A 69 -3.17 -21.72 4.70
C GLY A 69 -2.02 -20.77 5.01
N LEU A 70 -0.78 -21.15 4.67
CA LEU A 70 0.38 -20.26 4.77
C LEU A 70 0.19 -19.01 3.91
N PHE A 71 -0.34 -19.17 2.69
CA PHE A 71 -0.60 -18.07 1.77
C PHE A 71 -1.60 -17.07 2.36
N LEU A 72 -2.71 -17.52 2.95
CA LEU A 72 -3.68 -16.66 3.62
C LEU A 72 -3.05 -15.90 4.79
N PHE A 73 -2.16 -16.55 5.56
CA PHE A 73 -1.42 -15.89 6.64
C PHE A 73 -0.50 -14.77 6.12
N PHE A 74 0.19 -14.98 4.99
CA PHE A 74 0.96 -13.92 4.34
C PHE A 74 0.07 -12.79 3.81
N PHE A 75 -1.12 -13.09 3.30
CA PHE A 75 -2.09 -12.10 2.86
C PHE A 75 -2.60 -11.21 3.99
N ASP A 76 -2.81 -11.78 5.18
CA ASP A 76 -3.18 -11.00 6.36
C ASP A 76 -2.07 -10.02 6.77
N SER A 77 -0.82 -10.50 6.80
CA SER A 77 0.36 -9.66 7.03
C SER A 77 0.52 -8.56 5.97
N LEU A 78 0.29 -8.89 4.69
CA LEU A 78 0.27 -7.96 3.56
C LEU A 78 -0.79 -6.86 3.73
N ASN A 79 -2.00 -7.24 4.14
CA ASN A 79 -3.08 -6.29 4.40
C ASN A 79 -2.69 -5.29 5.49
N GLY A 80 -2.01 -5.73 6.55
CA GLY A 80 -1.48 -4.82 7.57
C GLY A 80 -0.46 -3.82 7.01
N TYR A 81 0.42 -4.24 6.09
CA TYR A 81 1.33 -3.32 5.39
C TYR A 81 0.61 -2.36 4.45
N LEU A 82 -0.43 -2.85 3.76
CA LEU A 82 -1.26 -2.03 2.86
C LEU A 82 -1.98 -0.94 3.66
N GLU A 83 -2.66 -1.31 4.74
CA GLU A 83 -3.37 -0.38 5.64
C GLU A 83 -2.41 0.69 6.17
N LYS A 84 -1.23 0.28 6.63
CA LYS A 84 -0.21 1.22 7.12
C LYS A 84 0.29 2.16 6.02
N SER A 85 0.49 1.66 4.81
CA SER A 85 0.87 2.49 3.66
C SER A 85 -0.23 3.50 3.31
N LEU A 86 -1.49 3.08 3.33
CA LEU A 86 -2.64 3.90 3.00
C LEU A 86 -2.86 4.99 4.06
N SER A 87 -2.66 4.66 5.34
CA SER A 87 -2.63 5.63 6.44
C SER A 87 -1.55 6.70 6.24
N TYR A 88 -0.33 6.31 5.81
CA TYR A 88 0.72 7.29 5.51
C TYR A 88 0.41 8.16 4.30
N LYS A 89 -0.20 7.59 3.26
CA LYS A 89 -0.68 8.36 2.10
C LYS A 89 -1.72 9.40 2.54
N HIS A 90 -2.72 8.98 3.32
CA HIS A 90 -3.75 9.87 3.83
C HIS A 90 -3.19 10.98 4.73
N LYS A 91 -2.23 10.66 5.62
CA LYS A 91 -1.51 11.66 6.43
C LYS A 91 -0.76 12.67 5.55
N ALA A 92 -0.08 12.22 4.50
CA ALA A 92 0.60 13.11 3.57
C ALA A 92 -0.38 14.03 2.81
N GLU A 93 -1.54 13.51 2.40
CA GLU A 93 -2.60 14.29 1.75
C GLU A 93 -3.21 15.33 2.70
N SER A 94 -3.49 14.96 3.95
CA SER A 94 -4.01 15.88 4.97
C SER A 94 -3.05 17.05 5.26
N LEU A 95 -1.74 16.78 5.37
CA LEU A 95 -0.71 17.80 5.52
C LEU A 95 -0.56 18.66 4.25
N GLY A 96 -0.74 18.05 3.07
CA GLY A 96 -0.78 18.77 1.80
C GLY A 96 -1.96 19.75 1.72
N TYR A 97 -3.13 19.32 2.20
CA TYR A 97 -4.31 20.17 2.34
C TYR A 97 -4.05 21.32 3.31
N GLU A 98 -3.47 21.06 4.49
CA GLU A 98 -3.12 22.09 5.47
C GLU A 98 -2.14 23.12 4.88
N LYS A 99 -1.11 22.67 4.16
CA LYS A 99 -0.19 23.53 3.40
C LYS A 99 -0.92 24.42 2.38
N SER A 100 -1.94 23.89 1.70
CA SER A 100 -2.74 24.65 0.74
C SER A 100 -3.61 25.72 1.41
N LEU A 101 -4.12 25.42 2.61
CA LEU A 101 -4.90 26.31 3.47
C LEU A 101 -4.09 27.53 3.92
N TYR A 102 -2.88 27.30 4.45
CA TYR A 102 -2.01 28.39 4.88
C TYR A 102 -1.62 29.32 3.72
N LYS A 103 -1.31 28.74 2.54
CA LYS A 103 -1.01 29.54 1.33
C LYS A 103 -2.23 30.31 0.83
N ALA A 104 -3.43 29.75 0.96
CA ALA A 104 -4.65 30.44 0.58
C ALA A 104 -4.99 31.58 1.54
N LYS A 105 -4.78 31.41 2.85
CA LYS A 105 -4.94 32.46 3.86
C LYS A 105 -4.04 33.66 3.56
N GLU A 106 -2.80 33.43 3.14
CA GLU A 106 -1.86 34.49 2.76
C GLU A 106 -2.31 35.25 1.49
N ASN A 107 -2.99 34.57 0.56
CA ASN A 107 -3.49 35.13 -0.71
C ASN A 107 -4.96 35.60 -0.66
N GLY A 108 -5.60 35.65 0.52
CA GLY A 108 -7.01 36.03 0.66
C GLY A 108 -8.00 35.07 -0.01
N PHE A 109 -7.70 33.77 -0.01
CA PHE A 109 -8.52 32.67 -0.55
C PHE A 109 -8.84 32.71 -2.05
N LYS A 110 -8.18 33.58 -2.83
CA LYS A 110 -8.29 33.57 -4.30
C LYS A 110 -7.79 32.23 -4.87
N GLY A 111 -8.68 31.49 -5.55
CA GLY A 111 -8.36 30.21 -6.19
C GLY A 111 -8.25 28.99 -5.26
N PHE A 112 -8.71 29.11 -4.00
CA PHE A 112 -8.67 28.02 -3.02
C PHE A 112 -9.58 26.84 -3.42
N ALA A 113 -10.79 27.13 -3.91
CA ALA A 113 -11.77 26.11 -4.30
C ALA A 113 -11.22 25.09 -5.32
N TYR A 114 -10.48 25.53 -6.33
CA TYR A 114 -9.90 24.66 -7.37
C TYR A 114 -8.81 23.71 -6.83
N ARG A 115 -8.14 24.05 -5.73
CA ARG A 115 -7.09 23.19 -5.15
C ARG A 115 -7.66 22.16 -4.18
N CYS A 116 -8.79 22.45 -3.52
CA CYS A 116 -9.45 21.53 -2.59
C CYS A 116 -10.07 20.31 -3.30
N GLU A 117 -10.51 20.48 -4.55
CA GLU A 117 -11.10 19.41 -5.37
C GLU A 117 -10.13 18.24 -5.61
N ARG A 118 -8.83 18.47 -5.46
CA ARG A 118 -7.78 17.44 -5.60
C ARG A 118 -7.56 16.60 -4.34
N TYR A 119 -8.20 16.96 -3.23
CA TYR A 119 -8.05 16.34 -1.90
C TYR A 119 -9.37 15.77 -1.35
N MET A 120 -10.50 15.96 -2.06
CA MET A 120 -11.77 15.23 -1.89
C MET A 120 -11.75 13.95 -2.71
#